data_AF-A0A3N5G713-F1
#
_entry.id   AF-A0A3N5G713-F1
#
_cell.length_a   1.000
_cell.length_b   1.000
_cell.length_c   1.000
_cell.angle_alpha   90.00
_cell.angle_beta   90.00
_cell.angle_gamma   90.00
#
_symmetry.space_group_name_H-M   'P 1'
#
loop_
_entity.id
_entity.type
_entity.pdbx_description
1 polymer ?
#
loop_
_entity_poly.entity_id
_entity_poly.type
_entity_poly.pdbx_seq_one_letter_code
_entity_poly.pdbx_strand_id
1 'polypeptide(L)'
;MDVDFSLIAEAVGHSSGRTLVVGPGVCALVSASWETELTGEQFYQAFVSIARTLGFVVVEQGSVTTITLDDNARKESPPRCRRYPETEEPEASVNR
;
A
#
# COMPACT_ATOMS: atom_id res chain seq x y z
N MET A 1 -4.87 13.76 -0.05
CA MET A 1 -5.56 12.90 -1.04
C MET A 1 -5.14 11.48 -0.77
N ASP A 2 -6.07 10.55 -0.92
CA ASP A 2 -5.79 9.12 -0.83
C ASP A 2 -5.32 8.63 -2.20
N VAL A 3 -4.18 7.94 -2.22
CA VAL A 3 -3.57 7.44 -3.46
C VAL A 3 -3.41 5.93 -3.36
N ASP A 4 -3.69 5.24 -4.46
CA ASP A 4 -3.47 3.79 -4.57
C ASP A 4 -1.99 3.46 -4.32
N PHE A 5 -1.73 2.50 -3.42
CA PHE A 5 -0.39 2.04 -3.07
C PHE A 5 0.44 1.63 -4.30
N SER A 6 -0.18 0.98 -5.28
CA SER A 6 0.48 0.58 -6.53
C SER A 6 0.94 1.78 -7.37
N LEU A 7 0.15 2.87 -7.40
CA LEU A 7 0.54 4.09 -8.11
C LEU A 7 1.74 4.77 -7.41
N ILE A 8 1.77 4.74 -6.08
CA ILE A 8 2.94 5.23 -5.32
C ILE A 8 4.15 4.35 -5.63
N ALA A 9 3.99 3.03 -5.71
CA ALA A 9 5.07 2.11 -6.05
C ALA A 9 5.70 2.43 -7.40
N GLU A 10 4.89 2.73 -8.42
CA GLU A 10 5.41 3.14 -9.74
C GLU A 10 6.22 4.43 -9.67
N ALA A 11 5.73 5.45 -8.97
CA ALA A 11 6.43 6.71 -8.79
C ALA A 11 7.75 6.57 -7.99
N VAL A 12 7.74 5.74 -6.94
CA VAL A 12 8.93 5.42 -6.15
C VAL A 12 9.95 4.68 -7.02
N GLY A 13 9.52 3.75 -7.87
CA GLY A 13 10.42 3.00 -8.74
C GLY A 13 11.13 3.93 -9.74
N HIS A 14 10.36 4.84 -10.34
CA HIS A 14 10.90 5.84 -11.27
C HIS A 14 11.90 6.80 -10.60
N SER A 15 11.59 7.29 -9.40
CA SER A 15 12.42 8.26 -8.68
C SER A 15 13.67 7.65 -8.03
N SER A 16 13.58 6.41 -7.55
CA SER A 16 14.70 5.69 -6.90
C SER A 16 15.59 4.92 -7.88
N GLY A 17 15.13 4.72 -9.12
CA GLY A 17 15.82 3.86 -10.10
C GLY A 17 15.72 2.37 -9.78
N ARG A 18 14.78 1.97 -8.91
CA ARG A 18 14.52 0.58 -8.52
C ARG A 18 13.32 0.01 -9.27
N THR A 19 13.34 -1.30 -9.52
CA THR A 19 12.19 -2.01 -10.07
C THR A 19 11.32 -2.50 -8.92
N LEU A 20 10.10 -1.98 -8.82
CA LEU A 20 9.13 -2.40 -7.82
C LEU A 20 8.12 -3.36 -8.45
N VAL A 21 8.03 -4.57 -7.88
CA VAL A 21 7.09 -5.61 -8.32
C VAL A 21 6.02 -5.77 -7.25
N VAL A 22 4.80 -5.33 -7.56
CA VAL A 22 3.65 -5.43 -6.65
C VAL A 22 2.87 -6.70 -6.97
N GLY A 23 2.78 -7.61 -6.00
CA GLY A 23 2.14 -8.90 -6.14
C GLY A 23 0.60 -8.84 -6.07
N PRO A 24 -0.09 -9.92 -6.49
CA PRO A 24 -1.54 -9.98 -6.48
C PRO A 24 -2.09 -9.92 -5.04
N GLY A 25 -3.07 -9.04 -4.81
CA GLY A 25 -3.71 -8.84 -3.51
C GLY A 25 -3.09 -7.74 -2.64
N VAL A 26 -2.01 -7.10 -3.10
CA VAL A 26 -1.50 -5.86 -2.51
C VAL A 26 -2.38 -4.72 -3.00
N CYS A 27 -3.31 -4.25 -2.18
CA CYS A 27 -3.81 -2.90 -2.34
C CYS A 27 -4.14 -2.24 -1.00
N ALA A 28 -3.92 -0.93 -0.98
CA ALA A 28 -4.19 -0.04 0.14
C ALA A 28 -4.31 1.38 -0.43
N LEU A 29 -5.10 2.21 0.25
CA LEU A 29 -5.07 3.66 0.06
C LEU A 29 -4.11 4.24 1.08
N VAL A 30 -3.16 5.03 0.61
CA VAL A 30 -2.21 5.73 1.47
C VAL A 30 -2.48 7.22 1.34
N SER A 31 -2.83 7.84 2.47
CA SER A 31 -2.82 9.30 2.58
C SER A 31 -1.39 9.71 2.94
N ALA A 32 -0.63 10.16 1.95
CA ALA A 32 0.74 10.60 2.19
C ALA A 32 0.89 12.08 1.82
N SER A 33 1.17 12.91 2.82
CA SER A 33 1.61 14.29 2.65
C SER A 33 3.13 14.32 2.74
N TRP A 34 3.80 13.98 1.65
CA TRP A 34 5.25 14.10 1.57
C TRP A 34 5.61 15.58 1.41
N GLU A 35 6.28 16.17 2.39
CA GLU A 35 6.88 17.49 2.21
C GLU A 35 7.96 17.38 1.11
N THR A 36 7.90 18.31 0.16
CA THR A 36 8.26 18.19 -1.26
C THR A 36 9.72 17.92 -1.65
N GLU A 37 10.61 17.48 -0.75
CA GLU A 37 12.04 17.28 -1.08
C GLU A 37 12.64 15.99 -0.49
N LEU A 38 11.98 14.85 -0.67
CA LEU A 38 12.67 13.57 -0.47
C LEU A 38 13.53 13.23 -1.68
N THR A 39 14.77 12.80 -1.44
CA THR A 39 15.58 12.11 -2.46
C THR A 39 14.90 10.79 -2.85
N GLY A 40 15.17 10.27 -4.06
CA GLY A 40 14.59 9.01 -4.53
C GLY A 40 14.81 7.83 -3.57
N GLU A 41 15.97 7.78 -2.91
CA GLU A 41 16.26 6.76 -1.88
C GLU A 41 15.43 6.98 -0.60
N GLN A 42 15.31 8.21 -0.11
CA GLN A 42 14.47 8.49 1.06
C GLN A 42 13.00 8.16 0.79
N PHE A 43 12.52 8.47 -0.42
CA PHE A 43 11.17 8.13 -0.82
C PHE A 43 10.96 6.60 -0.86
N TYR A 44 11.94 5.86 -1.37
CA TYR A 44 11.94 4.40 -1.34
C TYR A 44 11.88 3.84 0.10
N GLN A 45 12.76 4.30 0.99
CA GLN A 45 12.82 3.83 2.37
C GLN A 45 11.52 4.09 3.13
N ALA A 46 10.92 5.26 2.92
CA ALA A 46 9.65 5.59 3.56
C ALA A 46 8.50 4.76 2.99
N PHE A 47 8.47 4.52 1.67
CA PHE A 47 7.50 3.64 1.04
C PHE A 47 7.57 2.19 1.57
N VAL A 48 8.78 1.64 1.72
CA VAL A 48 8.99 0.30 2.32
C VAL A 48 8.50 0.26 3.76
N SER A 49 8.70 1.34 4.53
CA SER A 49 8.24 1.43 5.91
C SER A 49 6.70 1.41 6.00
N ILE A 50 6.02 2.12 5.09
CA ILE A 50 4.57 2.08 4.97
C ILE A 50 4.10 0.67 4.59
N ALA A 51 4.73 0.05 3.59
CA ALA A 51 4.39 -1.31 3.15
C ALA A 51 4.42 -2.32 4.31
N ARG A 52 5.48 -2.28 5.12
CA ARG A 52 5.62 -3.14 6.31
C ARG A 52 4.58 -2.84 7.38
N THR A 53 4.25 -1.56 7.57
CA THR A 53 3.21 -1.13 8.54
C THR A 53 1.83 -1.62 8.14
N LEU A 54 1.56 -1.67 6.83
CA LEU A 54 0.33 -2.23 6.26
C LEU A 54 0.28 -3.76 6.32
N GLY A 55 1.33 -4.42 6.81
CA GLY A 55 1.41 -5.88 6.89
C GLY A 55 1.83 -6.56 5.58
N PHE A 56 2.35 -5.80 4.61
CA PHE A 56 2.92 -6.39 3.40
C PHE A 56 4.33 -6.92 3.64
N VAL A 57 4.63 -8.02 2.98
CA VAL A 57 5.96 -8.62 2.93
C VAL A 57 6.75 -7.93 1.84
N VAL A 58 7.92 -7.40 2.20
CA VAL A 58 8.84 -6.72 1.28
C VAL A 58 10.13 -7.54 1.18
N VAL A 59 10.46 -7.97 -0.03
CA VAL A 59 11.68 -8.74 -0.33
C VAL A 59 12.55 -7.94 -1.29
N GLU A 60 13.76 -7.61 -0.85
CA GLU A 60 14.72 -6.80 -1.61
C GLU A 60 15.80 -7.70 -2.23
N GLN A 61 15.95 -7.63 -3.55
CA GLN A 61 16.90 -8.41 -4.35
C GLN A 61 17.69 -7.45 -5.25
N GLY A 62 18.72 -6.83 -4.70
CA GLY A 62 19.53 -5.83 -5.40
C GLY A 62 18.70 -4.58 -5.72
N SER A 63 18.48 -4.33 -7.02
CA SER A 63 17.66 -3.21 -7.52
C SER A 63 16.17 -3.56 -7.68
N VAL A 64 15.79 -4.82 -7.45
CA VAL A 64 14.40 -5.28 -7.53
C VAL A 64 13.83 -5.43 -6.13
N THR A 65 12.67 -4.83 -5.89
CA THR A 65 11.95 -4.96 -4.62
C THR A 65 10.57 -5.53 -4.90
N THR A 66 10.30 -6.69 -4.33
CA THR A 66 9.03 -7.42 -4.49
C THR A 66 8.17 -7.22 -3.25
N ILE A 67 6.90 -6.85 -3.45
CA ILE A 67 5.95 -6.57 -2.38
C ILE A 67 4.77 -7.52 -2.54
N THR A 68 4.47 -8.28 -1.49
CA THR A 68 3.41 -9.30 -1.51
C THR A 68 2.58 -9.23 -0.25
N LEU A 69 1.34 -9.72 -0.33
CA LEU A 69 0.53 -9.94 0.87
C LEU A 69 1.06 -11.18 1.60
N ASP A 70 1.18 -11.10 2.92
CA ASP A 70 1.57 -12.26 3.74
C ASP A 70 0.56 -13.40 3.58
N ASP A 71 1.04 -14.64 3.44
CA ASP A 71 0.18 -15.83 3.30
C ASP A 71 -0.67 -16.09 4.55
N ASN A 72 -0.25 -15.63 5.74
CA ASN A 72 -1.07 -15.69 6.95
C ASN A 72 -2.11 -14.57 7.00
N ALA A 73 -1.83 -13.39 6.42
CA ALA A 73 -2.82 -12.30 6.33
C ALA A 73 -4.06 -12.70 5.51
N ARG A 74 -3.94 -13.68 4.59
CA ARG A 74 -5.11 -14.25 3.88
C ARG A 74 -6.07 -15.02 4.79
N LYS A 75 -5.62 -15.51 5.95
CA LYS A 75 -6.45 -16.34 6.85
C LYS A 75 -7.40 -15.53 7.72
N GLU A 76 -7.09 -14.26 7.97
CA GLU A 76 -7.85 -13.40 8.91
C GLU A 76 -8.85 -12.46 8.21
N SER A 77 -9.24 -12.77 6.96
CA SER A 77 -10.04 -11.97 6.02
C SER A 77 -9.14 -11.17 5.07
N PRO A 78 -9.24 -11.37 3.74
CA PRO A 78 -8.42 -10.60 2.81
C PRO A 78 -8.74 -9.12 3.00
N PRO A 79 -7.74 -8.21 3.03
CA PRO A 79 -8.03 -6.78 2.95
C PRO A 79 -8.84 -6.58 1.68
N ARG A 80 -10.11 -6.20 1.84
CA ARG A 80 -10.98 -5.98 0.70
C ARG A 80 -10.43 -4.77 -0.02
N CYS A 81 -9.78 -5.02 -1.15
CA CYS A 81 -9.58 -4.03 -2.19
C CYS A 81 -10.93 -3.62 -2.76
N ARG A 82 -11.74 -2.93 -1.96
CA ARG A 82 -12.86 -2.12 -2.42
C ARG A 82 -12.26 -0.81 -2.84
N ARG A 83 -12.23 -0.55 -4.14
CA ARG A 83 -11.95 0.77 -4.72
C ARG A 83 -13.02 1.83 -4.33
N TYR A 84 -13.69 1.72 -3.19
CA TYR A 84 -14.83 2.56 -2.81
C TYR A 84 -14.95 2.73 -1.30
N PRO A 85 -15.39 3.91 -0.84
CA PRO A 85 -16.07 3.97 0.45
C PRO A 85 -17.24 2.98 0.37
N GLU A 86 -17.22 1.96 1.23
CA GLU A 86 -18.49 1.44 1.71
C GLU A 86 -18.98 2.54 2.63
N THR A 87 -19.72 3.51 2.08
CA THR A 87 -20.51 4.41 2.91
C THR A 87 -21.35 3.47 3.75
N GLU A 88 -20.95 3.31 5.01
CA GLU A 88 -21.70 2.60 6.01
C GLU A 88 -23.10 3.21 5.96
N GLU A 89 -24.05 2.49 5.34
CA GLU A 89 -25.47 2.76 5.53
C GLU A 89 -25.64 2.67 7.05
N PRO A 90 -26.03 3.74 7.77
CA PRO A 90 -26.29 3.59 9.19
C PRO A 90 -27.39 2.55 9.30
N GLU A 91 -27.07 1.43 9.94
CA GLU A 91 -28.00 0.34 10.15
C GLU A 91 -29.32 0.93 10.61
N ALA A 92 -30.38 0.58 9.88
CA ALA A 92 -31.74 0.88 10.27
C ALA A 92 -31.97 0.29 11.66
N SER A 93 -31.73 1.09 12.69
CA SER A 93 -32.22 0.83 14.04
C SER A 93 -33.70 1.17 14.03
N VAL A 94 -34.48 0.23 13.51
CA VAL A 94 -35.83 0.02 13.98
C VAL A 94 -35.73 -0.36 15.46
N ASN A 95 -36.02 0.57 16.36
CA ASN A 95 -36.52 0.16 17.67
C ASN A 95 -37.36 1.24 18.36
N ARG A 96 -38.66 0.94 18.37
CA ARG A 96 -39.72 1.27 19.35
C ARG A 96 -40.27 2.69 19.43
#